data_AF-A0A9D6XSM4-F1
#
_entry.id   AF-A0A9D6XSM4-F1
#
_cell.length_a   1.000
_cell.length_b   1.000
_cell.length_c   1.000
_cell.angle_alpha   90.00
_cell.angle_beta   90.00
_cell.angle_gamma   90.00
#
_symmetry.space_group_name_H-M   'P 1'
#
loop_
_entity.id
_entity.type
_entity.pdbx_description
1 polymer ?
#
loop_
_entity_poly.entity_id
_entity_poly.type
_entity_poly.pdbx_seq_one_letter_code
_entity_poly.pdbx_strand_id
1 'polypeptide(L)' 'MRRIVVDAMGSEGAPGPELDGAILAARERWAEITLVGPADLLKRELAR' A
#
# COMPACT_ATOMS: atom_id res chain seq x y z
N MET A 1 3.17 18.11 -1.09
CA MET A 1 2.73 16.72 -1.35
C MET A 1 2.15 16.16 -0.06
N ARG A 2 1.04 15.42 -0.08
CA ARG A 2 0.44 14.86 1.14
C ARG A 2 1.13 13.56 1.51
N ARG A 3 1.32 13.28 2.79
CA ARG A 3 1.80 11.97 3.28
C ARG A 3 0.62 11.22 3.89
N ILE A 4 0.41 9.99 3.44
CA ILE A 4 -0.71 9.15 3.87
C ILE A 4 -0.12 7.84 4.38
N VAL A 5 -0.59 7.42 5.55
CA VAL A 5 -0.28 6.11 6.12
C VAL A 5 -1.47 5.20 5.84
N VAL A 6 -1.22 4.03 5.26
CA VAL A 6 -2.24 3.06 4.89
C VAL A 6 -2.01 1.79 5.70
N ASP A 7 -3.04 1.35 6.43
CA ASP A 7 -3.09 0.00 6.98
C ASP A 7 -3.33 -0.97 5.84
N ALA A 8 -2.33 -1.79 5.54
CA ALA A 8 -2.37 -2.75 4.45
C ALA A 8 -3.13 -4.03 4.80
N MET A 9 -3.68 -4.17 6.02
CA MET A 9 -4.29 -5.40 6.52
C MET A 9 -5.78 -5.27 6.83
N GLY A 10 -6.42 -4.19 6.35
CA GLY A 10 -7.76 -3.79 6.78
C GLY A 10 -8.94 -4.53 6.13
N SER A 11 -8.72 -5.33 5.08
CA SER A 11 -9.78 -6.02 4.34
C SER A 11 -9.60 -7.54 4.26
N GLU A 12 -10.67 -8.24 3.87
CA GLU A 12 -10.64 -9.69 3.63
C GLU A 12 -9.68 -10.09 2.49
N GLY A 13 -9.41 -9.16 1.56
CA GLY A 13 -8.47 -9.36 0.44
C GLY A 13 -7.05 -8.86 0.73
N ALA A 14 -6.78 -8.45 1.97
CA ALA A 14 -5.52 -7.83 2.30
C ALA A 14 -4.30 -8.76 2.03
N PRO A 15 -3.17 -8.20 1.58
CA PRO A 15 -2.92 -6.76 1.39
C PRO A 15 -3.21 -6.23 -0.02
N GLY A 16 -3.83 -7.04 -0.89
CA GLY A 16 -3.93 -6.75 -2.33
C GLY A 16 -4.62 -5.43 -2.67
N PRO A 17 -5.91 -5.24 -2.31
CA PRO A 17 -6.65 -4.03 -2.63
C PRO A 17 -6.01 -2.75 -2.07
N GLU A 18 -5.46 -2.82 -0.85
CA GLU A 18 -4.78 -1.69 -0.20
C GLU A 18 -3.52 -1.29 -0.96
N LEU A 19 -2.74 -2.28 -1.41
CA LEU A 19 -1.54 -2.06 -2.22
C LEU A 19 -1.88 -1.49 -3.58
N ASP A 20 -2.88 -2.05 -4.27
CA ASP A 20 -3.28 -1.57 -5.60
C ASP A 20 -3.64 -0.08 -5.58
N GLY A 21 -4.46 0.33 -4.59
CA GLY A 21 -4.83 1.73 -4.40
C GLY A 21 -3.65 2.63 -4.00
N ALA A 22 -2.81 2.16 -3.07
CA ALA A 22 -1.62 2.89 -2.63
C ALA A 22 -0.61 3.12 -3.76
N ILE A 23 -0.34 2.08 -4.56
CA ILE A 23 0.57 2.14 -5.69
C ILE A 23 0.05 3.12 -6.75
N LEU A 24 -1.24 3.05 -7.09
CA LEU A 24 -1.85 3.97 -8.04
C LEU A 24 -1.72 5.42 -7.56
N ALA A 25 -2.07 5.70 -6.29
CA ALA A 25 -1.97 7.05 -5.72
C ALA A 25 -0.53 7.60 -5.72
N ALA A 26 0.46 6.73 -5.45
CA ALA A 26 1.87 7.10 -5.51
C ALA A 26 2.33 7.37 -6.96
N ARG A 27 1.94 6.52 -7.92
CA ARG A 27 2.27 6.66 -9.36
C ARG A 27 1.69 7.94 -9.95
N GLU A 28 0.44 8.26 -9.60
CA GLU A 28 -0.25 9.49 -10.02
C GLU A 28 0.22 10.74 -9.26
N ARG A 29 1.18 10.61 -8.34
CA ARG A 29 1.74 11.70 -7.51
C ARG A 29 0.68 12.42 -6.66
N TRP A 30 -0.37 11.72 -6.25
CA TRP A 30 -1.39 12.28 -5.37
C TRP A 30 -0.88 12.40 -3.93
N ALA A 31 -0.08 11.43 -3.49
CA ALA A 31 0.48 11.37 -2.15
C ALA A 31 1.76 10.52 -2.08
N GLU A 32 2.56 10.77 -1.06
CA GLU A 32 3.61 9.87 -0.58
C GLU A 32 2.97 8.88 0.39
N ILE A 33 3.08 7.58 0.09
CA ILE A 33 2.39 6.53 0.85
C ILE A 33 3.39 5.77 1.74
N THR A 34 3.00 5.55 3.00
CA THR A 34 3.67 4.60 3.91
C THR A 34 2.71 3.45 4.21
N LEU A 35 3.09 2.23 3.84
CA LEU A 35 2.32 1.03 4.12
C LEU A 35 2.65 0.49 5.52
N VAL A 36 1.63 0.12 6.28
CA VAL A 36 1.74 -0.48 7.61
C VAL A 36 1.20 -1.90 7.55
N GLY A 37 2.00 -2.87 8.00
CA GLY A 37 1.65 -4.29 8.00
C GLY A 37 2.90 -5.18 8.08
N PRO A 38 2.75 -6.51 7.94
CA PRO A 38 3.86 -7.45 7.97
C PRO A 38 4.83 -7.22 6.80
N ALA A 39 6.02 -6.68 7.09
CA ALA A 39 6.95 -6.19 6.07
C ALA A 39 7.33 -7.24 5.01
N ASP A 40 7.51 -8.51 5.38
CA ASP A 40 7.88 -9.57 4.43
C ASP A 40 6.76 -9.92 3.47
N LEU A 41 5.51 -9.91 3.92
CA LEU A 41 4.34 -10.11 3.06
C LEU A 41 4.21 -8.94 2.09
N LEU A 42 4.29 -7.70 2.59
CA LEU A 42 4.19 -6.51 1.75
C LEU A 42 5.31 -6.45 0.70
N LYS A 43 6.56 -6.79 1.06
CA LYS A 43 7.68 -6.84 0.11
C LYS A 43 7.48 -7.91 -0.97
N ARG A 44 6.92 -9.07 -0.63
CA ARG A 44 6.61 -10.13 -1.60
C ARG A 44 5.54 -9.68 -2.59
N GLU A 45 4.47 -9.09 -2.10
CA GLU A 45 3.39 -8.58 -2.94
C GLU A 45 3.86 -7.42 -3.83
N LEU A 46 4.69 -6.51 -3.32
CA LEU A 46 5.27 -5.42 -4.12
C LEU A 46 6.29 -5.89 -5.18
N ALA A 47 6.82 -7.10 -5.05
CA ALA A 47 7.76 -7.68 -6.00
C ALA A 47 7.07 -8.50 -7.12
N ARG A 48 5.74 -8.66 -7.04
CA ARG A 48 4.92 -9.33 -8.04
C ARG A 48 4.65 -8.43 -9.24
#